data_AF-A0A7K7VWF2-F1
#
_entry.id   AF-A0A7K7VWF2-F1
#
_cell.length_a   1.000
_cell.length_b   1.000
_cell.length_c   1.000
_cell.angle_alpha   90.00
_cell.angle_beta   90.00
_cell.angle_gamma   90.00
#
_symmetry.space_group_name_H-M   'P 1'
#
loop_
_entity.id
_entity.type
_entity.pdbx_description
1 polymer ?
#
loop_
_entity_poly.entity_id
_entity_poly.type
_entity_poly.pdbx_seq_one_letter_code
_entity_poly.pdbx_strand_id
1 'polypeptide(L)'
;GMQPHLQALLSLYKHFCPELVSITLPGRVKTYFKNSEGPWKAAINAIRRRNQEKSPVSQPLLLGTAQHQSRKRKWNTQLILPASSASTNDLAEVKDKNSDLYSISESFPVEQLQTFSQLLQNIHHLELPSQMGSVLTHPLLLHYMNCIKDESIYLRLHYWMGQTLQEECTWCVVDSSQYEEEFKDFLEIVHKTECFLQEGFSSCEEFLYRSLPFWDGFCCRSQVLRLMTWIPLSSFSEMKSHLYGPLAQLFFTSSLYFKCSVLESLKELLQNWLNWHVIQLDSESDS
;
A
#
# COMPACT_ATOMS: atom_id res chain seq x y z
N GLY A 1 8.44 -4.09 -31.72
CA GLY A 1 8.59 -4.32 -30.27
C GLY A 1 7.69 -3.36 -29.51
N MET A 2 7.18 -3.75 -28.33
CA MET A 2 6.35 -2.86 -27.50
C MET A 2 7.13 -1.59 -27.12
N GLN A 3 6.54 -0.42 -27.33
CA GLN A 3 7.18 0.85 -27.00
C GLN A 3 7.22 1.07 -25.47
N PRO A 4 8.34 1.56 -24.91
CA PRO A 4 8.50 1.71 -23.46
C PRO A 4 7.50 2.69 -22.84
N HIS A 5 7.15 3.76 -23.55
CA HIS A 5 6.14 4.73 -23.07
C HIS A 5 4.73 4.14 -23.01
N LEU A 6 4.39 3.23 -23.93
CA LEU A 6 3.12 2.53 -23.90
C LEU A 6 3.08 1.52 -22.76
N GLN A 7 4.18 0.82 -22.48
CA GLN A 7 4.30 -0.05 -21.30
C GLN A 7 4.13 0.74 -20.00
N ALA A 8 4.69 1.94 -19.91
CA ALA A 8 4.53 2.83 -18.77
C ALA A 8 3.10 3.33 -18.57
N LEU A 9 2.40 3.63 -19.67
CA LEU A 9 1.00 4.02 -19.61
C LEU A 9 0.12 2.85 -19.18
N LEU A 10 0.39 1.65 -19.71
CA LEU A 10 -0.32 0.43 -19.33
C LEU A 10 -0.05 0.05 -17.87
N SER A 11 1.16 0.24 -17.35
CA SER A 11 1.45 -0.01 -15.93
C SER A 11 0.72 0.97 -15.02
N LEU A 12 0.63 2.23 -15.44
CA LEU A 12 -0.16 3.25 -14.74
C LEU A 12 -1.65 2.91 -14.80
N TYR A 13 -2.18 2.50 -15.96
CA TYR A 13 -3.59 2.12 -16.08
C TYR A 13 -3.92 0.85 -15.27
N LYS A 14 -3.02 -0.14 -15.26
CA LYS A 14 -3.13 -1.35 -14.41
C LYS A 14 -3.18 -1.01 -12.92
N HIS A 15 -2.57 0.10 -12.53
CA HIS A 15 -2.62 0.60 -11.16
C HIS A 15 -4.01 1.08 -10.72
N PHE A 16 -4.73 1.74 -11.63
CA PHE A 16 -6.07 2.26 -11.35
C PHE A 16 -7.14 1.20 -11.60
N CYS A 17 -7.01 0.42 -12.67
CA CYS A 17 -7.97 -0.60 -13.09
C CYS A 17 -7.23 -1.89 -13.53
N PRO A 18 -6.76 -2.72 -12.58
CA PRO A 18 -6.02 -3.93 -12.91
C PRO A 18 -6.84 -4.93 -13.72
N GLU A 19 -8.16 -4.99 -13.50
CA GLU A 19 -9.11 -5.84 -14.24
C GLU A 19 -9.11 -5.61 -15.74
N LEU A 20 -8.86 -4.37 -16.16
CA LEU A 20 -8.91 -3.98 -17.57
C LEU A 20 -7.59 -4.22 -18.30
N VAL A 21 -6.52 -4.56 -17.57
CA VAL A 21 -5.18 -4.84 -18.11
C VAL A 21 -4.80 -6.29 -17.86
N SER A 22 -5.34 -7.17 -18.69
CA SER A 22 -5.04 -8.62 -18.69
C SER A 22 -3.62 -8.97 -19.16
N ILE A 23 -2.88 -8.01 -19.72
CA ILE A 23 -1.53 -8.21 -20.21
C ILE A 23 -0.55 -8.26 -19.03
N THR A 24 0.31 -9.29 -19.00
CA THR A 24 1.43 -9.38 -18.06
C THR A 24 2.51 -8.37 -18.42
N LEU A 25 2.61 -7.30 -17.65
CA LEU A 25 3.65 -6.28 -17.81
C LEU A 25 4.91 -6.69 -17.03
N PRO A 26 6.12 -6.42 -17.56
CA PRO A 26 7.36 -6.74 -16.86
C PRO A 26 7.46 -5.97 -15.53
N GLY A 27 7.67 -6.67 -14.42
CA GLY A 27 7.70 -6.08 -13.07
C GLY A 27 8.86 -5.11 -12.81
N ARG A 28 9.83 -4.97 -13.73
CA ARG A 28 10.88 -3.93 -13.61
C ARG A 28 10.44 -2.69 -14.37
N VAL A 29 9.81 -1.77 -13.65
CA VAL A 29 9.56 -0.41 -14.13
C VAL A 29 10.89 0.33 -14.12
N LYS A 30 11.71 0.18 -15.17
CA LYS A 30 12.75 1.18 -15.44
C LYS A 30 11.98 2.49 -15.60
N THR A 31 12.10 3.41 -14.64
CA THR A 31 11.48 4.75 -14.64
C THR A 31 11.29 5.30 -16.05
N TYR A 32 10.13 5.02 -16.64
CA TYR A 32 9.91 5.24 -18.08
C TYR A 32 9.67 6.72 -18.38
N PHE A 33 9.22 7.46 -17.35
CA PHE A 33 9.18 8.91 -17.32
C PHE A 33 10.36 9.38 -16.46
N LYS A 34 11.43 9.87 -17.11
CA LYS A 34 12.48 10.60 -16.41
C LYS A 34 11.85 11.86 -15.81
N ASN A 35 11.79 11.95 -14.49
CA ASN A 35 11.46 13.19 -13.81
C ASN A 35 12.49 14.25 -14.24
N SER A 36 12.06 15.32 -14.92
CA SER A 36 12.87 16.51 -15.14
C SER A 36 12.94 17.31 -13.82
N GLU A 37 13.52 16.73 -12.78
CA GLU A 37 13.75 17.38 -11.48
C GLU A 37 14.93 18.35 -11.61
N GLY A 38 14.69 19.47 -12.27
CA GLY A 38 15.62 20.57 -12.37
C GLY A 38 15.41 21.64 -11.29
N PRO A 39 16.09 22.80 -11.44
CA PRO A 39 16.11 23.94 -10.50
C PRO A 39 14.73 24.46 -10.06
N TRP A 40 13.67 24.14 -10.79
CA TRP A 40 12.30 24.51 -10.46
C TRP A 40 11.78 23.93 -9.13
N LYS A 41 12.17 22.70 -8.77
CA LYS A 41 11.75 22.11 -7.49
C LYS A 41 12.44 22.79 -6.30
N ALA A 42 13.73 23.13 -6.46
CA ALA A 42 14.48 23.90 -5.48
C ALA A 42 13.93 25.33 -5.31
N ALA A 43 13.56 25.99 -6.40
CA ALA A 43 12.95 27.32 -6.36
C ALA A 43 11.58 27.30 -5.65
N ILE A 44 10.73 26.32 -5.92
CA ILE A 44 9.40 26.19 -5.28
C ILE A 44 9.55 25.92 -3.77
N ASN A 45 10.49 25.07 -3.36
CA ASN A 45 10.75 24.80 -1.94
C ASN A 45 11.32 26.02 -1.21
N ALA A 46 12.18 26.81 -1.85
CA ALA A 46 12.70 28.05 -1.30
C ALA A 46 11.59 29.09 -1.06
N ILE A 47 10.66 29.23 -2.01
CA ILE A 47 9.50 30.12 -1.88
C ILE A 47 8.57 29.65 -0.76
N ARG A 48 8.33 28.33 -0.64
CA ARG A 48 7.47 27.76 0.41
C ARG A 48 8.02 28.00 1.81
N ARG A 49 9.33 27.81 2.02
CA ARG A 49 9.99 28.09 3.32
C ARG A 49 9.88 29.56 3.71
N ARG A 50 10.12 30.46 2.75
CA ARG A 50 10.01 31.92 2.95
C ARG A 50 8.60 32.37 3.36
N ASN A 51 7.57 31.65 2.92
CA ASN A 51 6.18 31.97 3.24
C ASN A 51 5.72 31.37 4.57
N GLN A 52 6.30 30.25 5.01
CA GLN A 52 6.01 29.64 6.31
C GLN A 52 6.63 30.41 7.48
N GLU A 53 7.81 31.02 7.31
CA GLU A 53 8.47 31.82 8.36
C GLU A 53 7.74 33.13 8.72
N LYS A 54 6.73 33.56 7.93
CA LYS A 54 6.08 34.87 8.08
C LYS A 54 4.66 34.83 8.67
N SER A 55 4.14 33.67 9.05
CA SER A 55 2.78 33.54 9.57
C SER A 55 2.81 33.39 11.10
N PRO A 56 2.19 34.30 11.87
CA PRO A 56 1.93 34.04 13.28
C PRO A 56 0.78 33.04 13.41
N VAL A 57 0.94 32.17 14.41
CA VAL A 57 0.09 31.04 14.78
C VAL A 57 -1.39 31.40 14.83
N SER A 58 -2.22 30.58 14.20
CA SER A 58 -3.63 30.36 14.55
C SER A 58 -3.85 28.86 14.53
N GLN A 59 -4.10 28.26 15.70
CA GLN A 59 -4.49 26.85 15.81
C GLN A 59 -5.97 26.72 15.44
N PRO A 60 -6.33 25.84 14.50
CA PRO A 60 -7.69 25.36 14.38
C PRO A 60 -7.75 23.88 14.83
N LEU A 61 -8.59 23.61 15.83
CA LEU A 61 -9.20 22.29 16.02
C LEU A 61 -9.98 21.97 14.73
N LEU A 62 -9.56 20.95 13.97
CA LEU A 62 -10.21 20.56 12.72
C LEU A 62 -10.40 19.05 12.63
N LEU A 63 -11.65 18.64 12.86
CA LEU A 63 -12.22 17.39 12.38
C LEU A 63 -12.69 17.58 10.92
N GLY A 64 -11.80 18.07 10.05
CA GLY A 64 -12.12 18.41 8.66
C GLY A 64 -10.89 18.24 7.78
N THR A 65 -11.01 17.36 6.77
CA THR A 65 -9.99 16.99 5.77
C THR A 65 -9.69 18.09 4.75
N ALA A 66 -9.82 19.37 5.11
CA ALA A 66 -9.50 20.49 4.24
C ALA A 66 -8.21 21.20 4.68
N GLN A 67 -7.07 20.52 4.55
CA GLN A 67 -5.82 21.24 4.36
C GLN A 67 -5.67 21.53 2.86
N HIS A 68 -5.78 22.82 2.50
CA HIS A 68 -5.35 23.33 1.20
C HIS A 68 -3.83 23.12 1.03
N GLN A 69 -3.43 21.93 0.61
CA GLN A 69 -2.07 21.69 0.12
C GLN A 69 -2.07 21.72 -1.41
N SER A 70 -1.18 22.56 -1.94
CA SER A 70 -1.08 22.88 -3.37
C SER A 70 -0.86 21.63 -4.22
N ARG A 71 -1.77 21.44 -5.18
CA ARG A 71 -1.73 20.51 -6.31
C ARG A 71 -0.39 20.53 -7.05
N LYS A 72 0.47 19.52 -6.87
CA LYS A 72 1.35 18.95 -7.92
C LYS A 72 1.71 17.50 -7.55
N ARG A 73 1.46 16.59 -8.50
CA ARG A 73 1.84 15.16 -8.45
C ARG A 73 3.30 15.02 -8.00
N LYS A 74 3.52 14.34 -6.86
CA LYS A 74 4.84 13.86 -6.45
C LYS A 74 4.88 12.37 -6.78
N TRP A 75 5.34 12.05 -7.99
CA TRP A 75 5.77 10.70 -8.29
C TRP A 75 7.25 10.62 -7.89
N ASN A 76 7.48 9.85 -6.82
CA ASN A 76 8.74 9.48 -6.16
C ASN A 76 9.28 10.44 -5.08
N THR A 77 9.58 9.80 -3.95
CA THR A 77 10.40 10.26 -2.82
C THR A 77 9.71 11.14 -1.78
N GLN A 78 8.63 10.64 -1.16
CA GLN A 78 8.33 10.70 0.30
C GLN A 78 7.30 9.61 0.59
N LEU A 79 7.57 8.68 1.52
CA LEU A 79 6.56 7.77 2.09
C LEU A 79 5.60 8.51 3.04
N ILE A 80 5.08 9.65 2.59
CA ILE A 80 3.88 10.22 3.19
C ILE A 80 2.73 9.56 2.43
N LEU A 81 2.05 8.64 3.10
CA LEU A 81 0.79 8.09 2.61
C LEU A 81 -0.10 9.28 2.23
N PRO A 82 -0.36 9.46 0.93
CA PRO A 82 -1.00 10.67 0.50
C PRO A 82 -2.45 10.65 1.01
N ALA A 83 -2.91 11.79 1.52
CA ALA A 83 -4.29 11.91 1.96
C ALA A 83 -5.24 11.61 0.79
N SER A 84 -6.37 10.94 1.09
CA SER A 84 -7.45 10.63 0.13
C SER A 84 -7.72 11.87 -0.72
N SER A 85 -7.43 11.79 -2.02
CA SER A 85 -7.64 12.91 -2.95
C SER A 85 -8.21 12.42 -4.27
N ALA A 86 -9.46 12.80 -4.52
CA ALA A 86 -10.06 12.82 -5.85
C ALA A 86 -9.56 14.07 -6.58
N SER A 87 -9.24 13.92 -7.86
CA SER A 87 -8.97 15.05 -8.75
C SER A 87 -10.27 15.83 -8.98
N THR A 88 -10.59 16.74 -8.07
CA THR A 88 -11.64 17.75 -8.27
C THR A 88 -11.08 18.88 -9.13
N ASN A 89 -10.86 18.61 -10.42
CA ASN A 89 -10.77 19.67 -11.42
C ASN A 89 -11.43 19.16 -12.69
N ASP A 90 -12.45 19.91 -13.12
CA ASP A 90 -12.98 19.96 -14.49
C ASP A 90 -14.09 18.94 -14.84
N LEU A 91 -15.05 18.69 -13.93
CA LEU A 91 -16.32 18.02 -14.29
C LEU A 91 -17.58 18.87 -14.04
N ALA A 92 -17.42 20.13 -13.63
CA ALA A 92 -18.49 21.11 -13.69
C ALA A 92 -18.25 21.94 -14.96
N GLU A 93 -19.12 21.75 -15.97
CA GLU A 93 -19.23 22.53 -17.23
C GLU A 93 -18.84 21.84 -18.55
N VAL A 94 -19.22 20.58 -18.80
CA VAL A 94 -19.65 20.19 -20.17
C VAL A 94 -20.77 19.17 -20.08
N LYS A 95 -21.99 19.65 -19.91
CA LYS A 95 -23.21 18.85 -20.12
C LYS A 95 -23.49 18.88 -21.62
N ASP A 96 -22.70 18.14 -22.40
CA ASP A 96 -22.97 17.95 -23.82
C ASP A 96 -23.24 16.47 -24.14
N LYS A 97 -24.34 16.30 -24.86
CA LYS A 97 -24.95 15.02 -25.22
C LYS A 97 -24.00 14.31 -26.19
N ASN A 98 -23.37 13.21 -25.76
CA ASN A 98 -22.89 12.07 -26.55
C ASN A 98 -21.78 11.32 -25.78
N SER A 99 -22.14 10.45 -24.84
CA SER A 99 -21.20 9.45 -24.33
C SER A 99 -21.93 8.24 -23.74
N ASP A 100 -22.64 7.51 -24.59
CA ASP A 100 -23.22 6.21 -24.28
C ASP A 100 -22.21 5.08 -24.55
N LEU A 101 -21.07 5.05 -23.82
CA LEU A 101 -20.17 3.89 -23.89
C LEU A 101 -19.59 3.37 -22.56
N TYR A 102 -19.80 4.04 -21.43
CA TYR A 102 -19.56 3.43 -20.13
C TYR A 102 -20.57 4.00 -19.15
N SER A 103 -21.54 3.20 -18.72
CA SER A 103 -22.35 3.53 -17.56
C SER A 103 -21.42 3.56 -16.36
N ILE A 104 -20.85 4.72 -16.06
CA ILE A 104 -20.27 4.99 -14.75
C ILE A 104 -21.47 4.88 -13.82
N SER A 105 -21.58 3.73 -13.15
CA SER A 105 -22.44 3.52 -12.00
C SER A 105 -22.32 4.74 -11.10
N GLU A 106 -23.41 5.19 -10.48
CA GLU A 106 -23.46 6.34 -9.57
C GLU A 106 -22.53 6.16 -8.36
N SER A 107 -21.21 6.21 -8.57
CA SER A 107 -20.20 5.97 -7.55
C SER A 107 -19.90 7.28 -6.82
N PHE A 108 -19.86 7.21 -5.50
CA PHE A 108 -19.61 8.34 -4.63
C PHE A 108 -18.18 8.26 -4.10
N PRO A 109 -17.27 9.16 -4.51
CA PRO A 109 -15.89 9.13 -4.05
C PRO A 109 -15.82 9.43 -2.55
N VAL A 110 -15.08 8.59 -1.82
CA VAL A 110 -14.89 8.68 -0.37
C VAL A 110 -14.40 10.07 0.06
N GLU A 111 -13.64 10.78 -0.78
CA GLU A 111 -13.13 12.13 -0.48
C GLU A 111 -14.22 13.19 -0.33
N GLN A 112 -15.41 12.95 -0.89
CA GLN A 112 -16.54 13.87 -0.80
C GLN A 112 -17.38 13.63 0.47
N LEU A 113 -17.07 12.60 1.26
CA LEU A 113 -17.75 12.32 2.52
C LEU A 113 -17.32 13.33 3.59
N GLN A 114 -18.27 14.13 4.06
CA GLN A 114 -18.07 15.10 5.15
C GLN A 114 -18.85 14.75 6.41
N THR A 115 -19.88 13.91 6.32
CA THR A 115 -20.78 13.61 7.45
C THR A 115 -21.20 12.14 7.46
N PHE A 116 -21.45 11.59 8.64
CA PHE A 116 -21.93 10.22 8.81
C PHE A 116 -23.24 9.92 8.07
N SER A 117 -24.17 10.89 8.01
CA SER A 117 -25.41 10.72 7.24
C SER A 117 -25.14 10.51 5.74
N GLN A 118 -24.12 11.16 5.18
CA GLN A 118 -23.72 10.96 3.78
C GLN A 118 -23.09 9.58 3.59
N LEU A 119 -22.32 9.09 4.57
CA LEU A 119 -21.79 7.72 4.55
C LEU A 119 -22.95 6.72 4.47
N LEU A 120 -23.93 6.83 5.38
CA LEU A 120 -25.07 5.89 5.43
C LEU A 120 -25.90 5.89 4.15
N GLN A 121 -26.09 7.07 3.54
CA GLN A 121 -26.82 7.20 2.29
C GLN A 121 -26.04 6.65 1.09
N ASN A 122 -24.71 6.77 1.07
CA ASN A 122 -23.90 6.42 -0.10
C ASN A 122 -23.14 5.10 0.06
N ILE A 123 -23.25 4.40 1.20
CA ILE A 123 -22.43 3.21 1.53
C ILE A 123 -22.44 2.11 0.47
N HIS A 124 -23.53 2.00 -0.28
CA HIS A 124 -23.73 0.99 -1.31
C HIS A 124 -23.03 1.31 -2.64
N HIS A 125 -22.57 2.55 -2.82
CA HIS A 125 -21.88 3.01 -4.04
C HIS A 125 -20.61 3.80 -3.72
N LEU A 126 -19.98 3.61 -2.56
CA LEU A 126 -18.74 4.31 -2.24
C LEU A 126 -17.58 3.82 -3.10
N GLU A 127 -16.90 4.75 -3.75
CA GLU A 127 -15.67 4.53 -4.49
C GLU A 127 -14.46 4.80 -3.61
N LEU A 128 -13.61 3.78 -3.43
CA LEU A 128 -12.36 3.90 -2.70
C LEU A 128 -11.37 4.82 -3.42
N PRO A 129 -10.48 5.50 -2.67
CA PRO A 129 -9.50 6.42 -3.24
C PRO A 129 -8.69 5.77 -4.36
N SER A 130 -8.39 6.58 -5.37
CA SER A 130 -7.48 6.20 -6.45
C SER A 130 -6.09 5.81 -5.94
N GLN A 131 -5.69 6.36 -4.79
CA GLN A 131 -4.45 6.09 -4.08
C GLN A 131 -4.67 5.05 -2.99
N MET A 132 -4.59 3.77 -3.37
CA MET A 132 -4.88 2.63 -2.48
C MET A 132 -4.06 2.62 -1.18
N GLY A 133 -2.86 3.21 -1.16
CA GLY A 133 -2.08 3.32 0.07
C GLY A 133 -2.80 4.06 1.19
N SER A 134 -3.58 5.09 0.88
CA SER A 134 -4.34 5.85 1.88
C SER A 134 -5.34 4.98 2.65
N VAL A 135 -5.85 3.91 2.02
CA VAL A 135 -6.77 2.94 2.64
C VAL A 135 -6.13 2.27 3.85
N LEU A 136 -4.84 1.91 3.77
CA LEU A 136 -4.10 1.24 4.86
C LEU A 136 -4.03 2.07 6.16
N THR A 137 -4.16 3.40 6.05
CA THR A 137 -4.09 4.29 7.21
C THR A 137 -5.44 4.59 7.87
N HIS A 138 -6.54 4.17 7.25
CA HIS A 138 -7.88 4.59 7.64
C HIS A 138 -8.73 3.39 8.04
N PRO A 139 -8.93 3.15 9.36
CA PRO A 139 -9.70 2.00 9.86
C PRO A 139 -11.10 1.87 9.28
N LEU A 140 -11.78 3.00 9.02
CA LEU A 140 -13.12 2.99 8.40
C LEU A 140 -13.10 2.47 6.96
N LEU A 141 -12.04 2.79 6.20
CA LEU A 141 -11.90 2.31 4.82
C LEU A 141 -11.50 0.84 4.80
N LEU A 142 -10.68 0.40 5.77
CA LEU A 142 -10.37 -1.02 5.96
C LEU A 142 -11.62 -1.83 6.33
N HIS A 143 -12.46 -1.31 7.24
CA HIS A 143 -13.75 -1.93 7.54
C HIS A 143 -14.66 -1.98 6.32
N TYR A 144 -14.75 -0.88 5.56
CA TYR A 144 -15.56 -0.84 4.34
C TYR A 144 -15.06 -1.88 3.32
N MET A 145 -13.74 -1.97 3.12
CA MET A 145 -13.12 -2.98 2.26
C MET A 145 -13.54 -4.40 2.66
N ASN A 146 -13.47 -4.75 3.95
CA ASN A 146 -13.92 -6.06 4.46
C ASN A 146 -15.41 -6.35 4.27
N CYS A 147 -16.25 -5.32 4.14
CA CYS A 147 -17.69 -5.49 3.93
C CYS A 147 -18.06 -5.70 2.44
N ILE A 148 -17.20 -5.26 1.52
CA ILE A 148 -17.46 -5.31 0.09
C ILE A 148 -16.95 -6.62 -0.50
N LYS A 149 -17.75 -7.22 -1.39
CA LYS A 149 -17.39 -8.47 -2.10
C LYS A 149 -16.84 -8.22 -3.51
N ASP A 150 -16.37 -7.01 -3.78
CA ASP A 150 -15.81 -6.63 -5.07
C ASP A 150 -14.31 -6.96 -5.09
N GLU A 151 -13.97 -8.04 -5.77
CA GLU A 151 -12.59 -8.51 -5.95
C GLU A 151 -11.68 -7.45 -6.59
N SER A 152 -12.24 -6.52 -7.36
CA SER A 152 -11.44 -5.50 -8.07
C SER A 152 -10.74 -4.52 -7.13
N ILE A 153 -11.33 -4.28 -5.96
CA ILE A 153 -10.74 -3.46 -4.91
C ILE A 153 -9.51 -4.14 -4.32
N TYR A 154 -9.62 -5.43 -4.01
CA TYR A 154 -8.53 -6.22 -3.49
C TYR A 154 -7.41 -6.35 -4.52
N LEU A 155 -7.72 -6.54 -5.80
CA LEU A 155 -6.73 -6.59 -6.87
C LEU A 155 -5.98 -5.25 -7.02
N ARG A 156 -6.70 -4.11 -6.90
CA ARG A 156 -6.09 -2.76 -6.91
C ARG A 156 -5.12 -2.59 -5.75
N LEU A 157 -5.52 -3.00 -4.54
CA LEU A 157 -4.64 -2.93 -3.37
C LEU A 157 -3.42 -3.85 -3.54
N HIS A 158 -3.64 -5.09 -3.96
CA HIS A 158 -2.59 -6.08 -4.21
C HIS A 158 -1.54 -5.56 -5.19
N TYR A 159 -1.98 -5.01 -6.33
CA TYR A 159 -1.07 -4.47 -7.33
C TYR A 159 -0.33 -3.23 -6.81
N TRP A 160 -1.00 -2.30 -6.13
CA TRP A 160 -0.32 -1.13 -5.55
C TRP A 160 0.72 -1.54 -4.51
N MET A 161 0.37 -2.43 -3.57
CA MET A 161 1.31 -2.92 -2.57
C MET A 161 2.49 -3.66 -3.19
N GLY A 162 2.25 -4.53 -4.18
CA GLY A 162 3.31 -5.24 -4.87
C GLY A 162 4.29 -4.30 -5.56
N GLN A 163 3.79 -3.25 -6.21
CA GLN A 163 4.65 -2.21 -6.79
C GLN A 163 5.41 -1.43 -5.70
N THR A 164 4.73 -0.95 -4.66
CA THR A 164 5.37 -0.19 -3.58
C THR A 164 6.44 -1.01 -2.85
N LEU A 165 6.15 -2.27 -2.49
CA LEU A 165 7.11 -3.17 -1.86
C LEU A 165 8.30 -3.45 -2.77
N GLN A 166 8.09 -3.61 -4.07
CA GLN A 166 9.18 -3.87 -5.02
C GLN A 166 10.05 -2.63 -5.31
N GLU A 167 9.45 -1.45 -5.42
CA GLU A 167 10.14 -0.19 -5.65
C GLU A 167 10.99 0.21 -4.42
N GLU A 168 10.42 0.09 -3.23
CA GLU A 168 11.07 0.46 -1.98
C GLU A 168 12.07 -0.63 -1.50
N CYS A 169 11.83 -1.91 -1.82
CA CYS A 169 12.78 -2.99 -1.53
C CYS A 169 13.88 -3.14 -2.58
N THR A 170 14.60 -2.05 -2.81
CA THR A 170 15.92 -2.08 -3.44
C THR A 170 17.01 -2.22 -2.38
N TRP A 171 16.82 -3.15 -1.42
CA TRP A 171 17.85 -3.73 -0.52
C TRP A 171 18.89 -2.80 0.13
N CYS A 172 18.56 -1.57 0.55
CA CYS A 172 19.55 -0.63 1.11
C CYS A 172 20.64 -0.22 0.10
N VAL A 173 20.27 0.12 -1.13
CA VAL A 173 21.20 0.82 -2.02
C VAL A 173 21.38 2.27 -1.55
N VAL A 174 22.52 2.50 -0.88
CA VAL A 174 23.21 3.76 -0.55
C VAL A 174 22.74 4.49 0.72
N ASP A 175 23.53 4.35 1.80
CA ASP A 175 23.83 5.28 2.91
C ASP A 175 22.86 6.46 3.16
N SER A 176 21.57 6.17 3.22
CA SER A 176 20.55 7.20 3.45
C SER A 176 19.57 6.68 4.48
N SER A 177 19.94 6.83 5.74
CA SER A 177 19.18 6.40 6.92
C SER A 177 17.71 6.83 6.91
N GLN A 178 17.40 7.95 6.24
CA GLN A 178 16.04 8.46 6.07
C GLN A 178 15.14 7.52 5.26
N TYR A 179 15.65 6.90 4.19
CA TYR A 179 14.85 5.99 3.37
C TYR A 179 14.55 4.68 4.10
N GLU A 180 15.50 4.20 4.91
CA GLU A 180 15.26 3.02 5.75
C GLU A 180 14.18 3.29 6.82
N GLU A 181 14.21 4.46 7.46
CA GLU A 181 13.20 4.84 8.46
C GLU A 181 11.81 4.99 7.83
N GLU A 182 11.71 5.66 6.69
CA GLU A 182 10.47 5.77 5.93
C GLU A 182 9.91 4.39 5.53
N PHE A 183 10.78 3.48 5.05
CA PHE A 183 10.35 2.12 4.70
C PHE A 183 9.92 1.31 5.93
N LYS A 184 10.59 1.46 7.08
CA LYS A 184 10.15 0.87 8.35
C LYS A 184 8.76 1.34 8.75
N ASP A 185 8.49 2.64 8.64
CA ASP A 185 7.18 3.21 8.94
C ASP A 185 6.10 2.65 8.02
N PHE A 186 6.41 2.50 6.73
CA PHE A 186 5.50 1.84 5.79
C PHE A 186 5.20 0.39 6.17
N LEU A 187 6.23 -0.43 6.43
CA LEU A 187 6.02 -1.83 6.83
C LEU A 187 5.26 -1.94 8.17
N GLU A 188 5.45 -0.99 9.08
CA GLU A 188 4.70 -0.94 10.34
C GLU A 188 3.21 -0.66 10.10
N ILE A 189 2.88 0.18 9.13
CA ILE A 189 1.49 0.46 8.74
C ILE A 189 0.86 -0.76 8.08
N VAL A 190 1.60 -1.43 7.19
CA VAL A 190 1.16 -2.69 6.59
C VAL A 190 0.89 -3.73 7.67
N HIS A 191 1.83 -3.97 8.58
CA HIS A 191 1.66 -4.92 9.69
C HIS A 191 0.46 -4.56 10.58
N LYS A 192 0.28 -3.29 10.94
CA LYS A 192 -0.91 -2.85 11.71
C LYS A 192 -2.20 -3.13 10.96
N THR A 193 -2.17 -2.99 9.64
CA THR A 193 -3.32 -3.31 8.79
C THR A 193 -3.60 -4.80 8.78
N GLU A 194 -2.58 -5.64 8.61
CA GLU A 194 -2.73 -7.11 8.67
C GLU A 194 -3.28 -7.56 10.02
N CYS A 195 -2.79 -6.99 11.14
CA CYS A 195 -3.36 -7.26 12.46
C CYS A 195 -4.82 -6.83 12.60
N PHE A 196 -5.19 -5.69 12.00
CA PHE A 196 -6.55 -5.18 12.06
C PHE A 196 -7.51 -6.05 11.24
N LEU A 197 -7.08 -6.48 10.05
CA LEU A 197 -7.84 -7.37 9.18
C LEU A 197 -7.82 -8.83 9.67
N GLN A 198 -6.86 -9.18 10.53
CA GLN A 198 -6.54 -10.55 10.92
C GLN A 198 -6.23 -11.45 9.72
N GLU A 199 -5.65 -10.86 8.68
CA GLU A 199 -5.34 -11.51 7.41
C GLU A 199 -4.06 -10.90 6.82
N GLY A 200 -3.19 -11.75 6.27
CA GLY A 200 -1.97 -11.32 5.59
C GLY A 200 -2.22 -10.97 4.13
N PHE A 201 -1.46 -10.02 3.60
CA PHE A 201 -1.56 -9.68 2.18
C PHE A 201 -0.70 -10.59 1.30
N SER A 202 -1.25 -11.11 0.20
CA SER A 202 -0.48 -11.92 -0.77
C SER A 202 0.71 -11.15 -1.36
N SER A 203 0.62 -9.82 -1.46
CA SER A 203 1.75 -8.97 -1.91
C SER A 203 2.90 -9.01 -0.90
N CYS A 204 2.61 -9.05 0.40
CA CYS A 204 3.61 -9.19 1.46
C CYS A 204 4.26 -10.58 1.43
N GLU A 205 3.47 -11.63 1.19
CA GLU A 205 3.98 -13.00 1.03
C GLU A 205 4.93 -13.11 -0.17
N GLU A 206 4.50 -12.66 -1.36
CA GLU A 206 5.34 -12.67 -2.57
C GLU A 206 6.62 -11.86 -2.33
N PHE A 207 6.47 -10.70 -1.70
CA PHE A 207 7.59 -9.86 -1.30
C PHE A 207 8.57 -10.64 -0.40
N LEU A 208 8.10 -11.25 0.69
CA LEU A 208 8.93 -12.00 1.63
C LEU A 208 9.65 -13.19 0.94
N TYR A 209 8.95 -13.98 0.13
CA TYR A 209 9.56 -15.11 -0.57
C TYR A 209 10.63 -14.72 -1.57
N ARG A 210 10.45 -13.59 -2.26
CA ARG A 210 11.46 -13.08 -3.19
C ARG A 210 12.63 -12.42 -2.46
N SER A 211 12.42 -11.99 -1.23
CA SER A 211 13.30 -11.09 -0.52
C SER A 211 14.20 -11.81 0.51
N LEU A 212 13.64 -12.71 1.32
CA LEU A 212 14.36 -13.44 2.35
C LEU A 212 15.68 -14.10 1.89
N PRO A 213 15.81 -14.69 0.68
CA PRO A 213 17.08 -15.28 0.23
C PRO A 213 18.25 -14.28 0.10
N PHE A 214 17.96 -12.98 -0.05
CA PHE A 214 18.95 -11.92 -0.22
C PHE A 214 19.06 -11.01 1.02
N TRP A 215 18.23 -11.23 2.03
CA TRP A 215 18.19 -10.42 3.23
C TRP A 215 19.33 -10.77 4.19
N ASP A 216 19.98 -9.75 4.74
CA ASP A 216 21.13 -9.88 5.65
C ASP A 216 20.74 -10.02 7.14
N GLY A 217 19.46 -9.88 7.46
CA GLY A 217 18.95 -9.97 8.83
C GLY A 217 19.04 -8.66 9.64
N PHE A 218 19.55 -7.56 9.06
CA PHE A 218 19.76 -6.29 9.77
C PHE A 218 18.70 -5.25 9.42
N CYS A 219 18.55 -4.92 8.15
CA CYS A 219 17.60 -3.89 7.72
C CYS A 219 16.16 -4.30 8.04
N CYS A 220 15.37 -3.37 8.60
CA CYS A 220 13.95 -3.55 8.91
C CYS A 220 13.61 -4.85 9.67
N ARG A 221 14.55 -5.37 10.48
CA ARG A 221 14.43 -6.70 11.08
C ARG A 221 13.14 -6.93 11.83
N SER A 222 12.74 -5.98 12.68
CA SER A 222 11.49 -6.13 13.46
C SER A 222 10.28 -6.20 12.53
N GLN A 223 10.25 -5.37 11.50
CA GLN A 223 9.14 -5.25 10.56
C GLN A 223 9.05 -6.49 9.66
N VAL A 224 10.17 -6.95 9.10
CA VAL A 224 10.21 -8.16 8.26
C VAL A 224 9.75 -9.39 9.04
N LEU A 225 10.26 -9.57 10.26
CA LEU A 225 9.86 -10.68 11.12
C LEU A 225 8.39 -10.61 11.52
N ARG A 226 7.84 -9.41 11.73
CA ARG A 226 6.41 -9.20 12.02
C ARG A 226 5.52 -9.47 10.81
N LEU A 227 5.92 -9.07 9.60
CA LEU A 227 5.17 -9.40 8.39
C LEU A 227 5.14 -10.91 8.12
N MET A 228 6.23 -11.62 8.48
CA MET A 228 6.26 -13.07 8.36
C MET A 228 5.21 -13.78 9.22
N THR A 229 4.69 -13.16 10.30
CA THR A 229 3.70 -13.80 11.18
C THR A 229 2.32 -13.92 10.56
N TRP A 230 2.06 -13.19 9.47
CA TRP A 230 0.80 -13.21 8.74
C TRP A 230 0.85 -14.01 7.44
N ILE A 231 1.96 -14.71 7.15
CA ILE A 231 2.04 -15.58 5.96
C ILE A 231 1.00 -16.71 6.08
N PRO A 232 0.17 -16.94 5.04
CA PRO A 232 -0.81 -18.01 5.07
C PRO A 232 -0.15 -19.39 5.12
N LEU A 233 -0.84 -20.36 5.73
CA LEU A 233 -0.38 -21.73 5.73
C LEU A 233 -0.40 -22.29 4.29
N SER A 234 0.75 -22.72 3.80
CA SER A 234 0.93 -23.33 2.48
C SER A 234 1.57 -24.72 2.58
N SER A 235 1.87 -25.34 1.44
CA SER A 235 2.48 -26.67 1.47
C SER A 235 3.85 -26.62 2.16
N PHE A 236 4.20 -27.68 2.91
CA PHE A 236 5.50 -27.75 3.56
C PHE A 236 6.67 -27.57 2.58
N SER A 237 6.52 -28.03 1.34
CA SER A 237 7.55 -27.88 0.30
C SER A 237 7.80 -26.41 -0.03
N GLU A 238 6.75 -25.62 -0.23
CA GLU A 238 6.85 -24.18 -0.55
C GLU A 238 7.38 -23.37 0.63
N MET A 239 6.84 -23.60 1.82
CA MET A 239 7.32 -22.93 3.03
C MET A 239 8.80 -23.24 3.30
N LYS A 240 9.23 -24.48 3.07
CA LYS A 240 10.61 -24.89 3.26
C LYS A 240 11.55 -24.20 2.28
N SER A 241 11.19 -24.10 1.01
CA SER A 241 12.04 -23.48 0.00
C SER A 241 12.12 -21.96 0.16
N HIS A 242 10.99 -21.30 0.43
CA HIS A 242 10.90 -19.84 0.38
C HIS A 242 11.08 -19.15 1.73
N LEU A 243 10.74 -19.81 2.84
CA LEU A 243 10.77 -19.20 4.17
C LEU A 243 11.80 -19.87 5.09
N TYR A 244 11.65 -21.17 5.38
CA TYR A 244 12.49 -21.83 6.38
C TYR A 244 13.94 -22.00 5.93
N GLY A 245 14.20 -22.25 4.65
CA GLY A 245 15.56 -22.37 4.11
C GLY A 245 16.39 -21.11 4.34
N PRO A 246 15.98 -19.95 3.79
CA PRO A 246 16.66 -18.67 4.01
C PRO A 246 16.76 -18.29 5.50
N LEU A 247 15.66 -18.46 6.25
CA LEU A 247 15.62 -18.11 7.67
C LEU A 247 16.56 -18.97 8.51
N ALA A 248 16.70 -20.27 8.19
CA ALA A 248 17.63 -21.16 8.87
C ALA A 248 19.09 -20.74 8.64
N GLN A 249 19.45 -20.33 7.42
CA GLN A 249 20.79 -19.82 7.11
C GLN A 249 21.13 -18.59 7.95
N LEU A 250 20.19 -17.64 8.07
CA LEU A 250 20.34 -16.48 8.94
C LEU A 250 20.38 -16.89 10.41
N PHE A 251 19.50 -17.79 10.84
CA PHE A 251 19.42 -18.25 12.22
C PHE A 251 20.76 -18.83 12.70
N PHE A 252 21.41 -19.70 11.91
CA PHE A 252 22.66 -20.34 12.33
C PHE A 252 23.84 -19.37 12.40
N THR A 253 23.88 -18.36 11.54
CA THR A 253 24.96 -17.38 11.47
C THR A 253 24.79 -16.17 12.39
N SER A 254 23.60 -15.97 12.96
CA SER A 254 23.25 -14.78 13.73
C SER A 254 23.46 -14.88 15.25
N SER A 255 23.35 -13.73 15.90
CA SER A 255 23.43 -13.58 17.36
C SER A 255 22.29 -14.30 18.10
N LEU A 256 22.47 -14.54 19.40
CA LEU A 256 21.42 -15.13 20.26
C LEU A 256 20.13 -14.29 20.24
N TYR A 257 20.24 -12.97 20.27
CA TYR A 257 19.08 -12.07 20.21
C TYR A 257 18.31 -12.22 18.89
N PHE A 258 19.00 -12.40 17.77
CA PHE A 258 18.36 -12.71 16.49
C PHE A 258 17.58 -14.02 16.53
N LYS A 259 18.22 -15.08 17.05
CA LYS A 259 17.59 -16.39 17.22
C LYS A 259 16.32 -16.31 18.05
N CYS A 260 16.32 -15.58 19.16
CA CYS A 260 15.13 -15.41 19.98
C CYS A 260 13.99 -14.71 19.23
N SER A 261 14.26 -13.60 18.53
CA SER A 261 13.20 -12.91 17.75
C SER A 261 12.63 -13.77 16.64
N VAL A 262 13.46 -14.59 15.99
CA VAL A 262 12.97 -15.55 14.97
C VAL A 262 12.03 -16.57 15.61
N LEU A 263 12.41 -17.16 16.75
CA LEU A 263 11.56 -18.13 17.44
C LEU A 263 10.23 -17.51 17.92
N GLU A 264 10.29 -16.27 18.40
CA GLU A 264 9.09 -15.52 18.80
C GLU A 264 8.16 -15.25 17.61
N SER A 265 8.71 -14.84 16.47
CA SER A 265 7.93 -14.60 15.26
C SER A 265 7.32 -15.89 14.70
N LEU A 266 8.06 -17.01 14.74
CA LEU A 266 7.54 -18.31 14.34
C LEU A 266 6.44 -18.81 15.29
N LYS A 267 6.54 -18.51 16.58
CA LYS A 267 5.47 -18.79 17.54
C LYS A 267 4.22 -17.98 17.21
N GLU A 268 4.35 -16.69 16.92
CA GLU A 268 3.22 -15.83 16.54
C GLU A 268 2.58 -16.29 15.23
N LEU A 269 3.37 -16.68 14.23
CA LEU A 269 2.89 -17.29 12.99
C LEU A 269 2.00 -18.52 13.25
N LEU A 270 2.47 -19.44 14.10
CA LEU A 270 1.70 -20.62 14.49
C LEU A 270 0.40 -20.25 15.22
N GLN A 271 0.43 -19.22 16.07
CA GLN A 271 -0.76 -18.74 16.76
C GLN A 271 -1.79 -18.16 15.77
N ASN A 272 -1.33 -17.39 14.77
CA ASN A 272 -2.20 -16.85 13.74
C ASN A 272 -2.85 -17.96 12.89
N TRP A 273 -2.10 -19.00 12.52
CA TRP A 273 -2.66 -20.17 11.84
C TRP A 273 -3.69 -20.91 12.67
N LEU A 274 -3.43 -21.09 13.98
CA LEU A 274 -4.39 -21.73 14.88
C LEU A 274 -5.67 -20.92 14.99
N ASN A 275 -5.57 -19.59 15.14
CA ASN A 275 -6.74 -18.72 15.20
C ASN A 275 -7.56 -18.81 13.91
N TRP A 276 -6.90 -18.81 12.75
CA TRP A 276 -7.57 -18.95 11.46
C TRP A 276 -8.30 -20.29 11.33
N HIS A 277 -7.67 -21.40 11.74
CA HIS A 277 -8.31 -22.72 11.73
C HIS A 277 -9.54 -22.81 12.65
N VAL A 278 -9.51 -22.16 13.82
CA VAL A 278 -10.67 -22.12 14.73
C VAL A 278 -11.86 -21.43 14.07
N ILE A 279 -11.62 -20.28 13.43
CA ILE A 279 -12.66 -19.51 12.73
C ILE A 279 -13.30 -20.34 11.61
N GLN A 280 -12.51 -21.11 10.86
CA GLN A 280 -13.06 -21.97 9.81
C GLN A 280 -13.97 -23.07 10.35
N LEU A 281 -13.58 -23.73 11.44
CA LEU A 281 -14.39 -24.79 12.06
C LEU A 281 -15.73 -24.27 12.59
N ASP A 282 -15.77 -23.06 13.14
CA ASP A 282 -17.01 -22.41 13.57
C ASP A 282 -17.93 -22.11 12.37
N SER A 283 -17.38 -21.68 11.23
CA SER A 283 -18.17 -21.42 10.02
C SER A 283 -18.79 -22.67 9.37
N GLU A 284 -18.08 -23.81 9.44
CA GLU A 284 -18.56 -25.09 8.91
C GLU A 284 -19.62 -25.75 9.82
N SER A 285 -19.65 -25.40 11.10
CA SER A 285 -20.63 -25.93 12.07
C SER A 285 -21.95 -25.16 12.11
N ASP A 286 -21.97 -23.91 11.63
CA ASP A 286 -23.16 -23.08 11.43
C ASP A 286 -23.84 -23.26 10.04
N SER A 287 -23.31 -24.14 9.19
CA SER A 287 -23.82 -24.48 7.84
C SER A 287 -24.58 -25.80 7.82
#